data_AF-A0A7J5E8V8-F1
#
_entry.id   AF-A0A7J5E8V8-F1
#
_cell.length_a   1.000
_cell.length_b   1.000
_cell.length_c   1.000
_cell.angle_alpha   90.00
_cell.angle_beta   90.00
_cell.angle_gamma   90.00
#
_symmetry.space_group_name_H-M   'P 1'
#
loop_
_entity.id
_entity.type
_entity.pdbx_description
1 polymer ?
#
loop_
_entity_poly.entity_id
_entity_poly.type
_entity_poly.pdbx_seq_one_letter_code
_entity_poly.pdbx_strand_id
1 'polypeptide(L)'
;MKNAVLNYDAAKNWGIKKKDVFAKANAINSVLASGIWYKFRAPEEGIYKITRSQLADLGIDAANVDPRTIKIYNNGGYVLPEDPTTNAPTDLVENAIIVVGEEDGRFDDNDYILFYGRGVDFWEYNSLNKRVVRNKHWYTKNNYYWLTSGGVEGKRIENKNSLNESVFYNQTSTQAFAFVDKDSVNLIKSGRVYFVDKFDSSNDSQNESKTYINTLNNILPGSEIEYSFTFGNSAKTSLSLKLYENNNLFYSQNISGSSGRYEAVRLTSRSVKFAATLPEDRSVLKINFDTRPNTSDAGYLDFIELKYSKTLSAVMDQLTFFSKDTSSIIYYKLFNFSNSDIYVFDVTDYSSVKRIANAHVTGSEFRFQVNEVSGNVSKYIASNSSAFKQIQSIEKEENSNIHGILQGAEYVIITDKTFSEQAAKLKEYRESNNNYSVGIFYLDEIVNEFSGGLTDPTAIRNFLKYAYNNWTEKPFYVLLFGDGHYDILQKEGNYPIYVYTYQSVNSYEGVSTFTTDDYFGRII
;
A
#
# COMPACT_ATOMS: atom_id res chain seq x y z
N MET A 1 -28.89 0.70 38.21
CA MET A 1 -28.64 0.55 36.76
C MET A 1 -27.85 -0.71 36.36
N LYS A 2 -27.23 -1.46 37.29
CA LYS A 2 -26.43 -2.67 36.98
C LYS A 2 -27.11 -3.72 36.09
N ASN A 3 -28.43 -3.87 36.24
CA ASN A 3 -29.23 -4.84 35.48
C ASN A 3 -30.04 -4.19 34.33
N ALA A 4 -29.86 -2.89 34.09
CA ALA A 4 -30.60 -2.12 33.09
C ALA A 4 -29.75 -1.75 31.87
N VAL A 5 -28.43 -1.93 31.94
CA VAL A 5 -27.47 -1.56 30.90
C VAL A 5 -26.64 -2.79 30.55
N LEU A 6 -26.73 -3.25 29.31
CA LEU A 6 -26.08 -4.47 28.80
C LEU A 6 -24.56 -4.50 29.06
N ASN A 7 -23.92 -3.34 29.06
CA ASN A 7 -22.48 -3.16 29.28
C ASN A 7 -22.18 -2.37 30.55
N TYR A 8 -22.99 -2.52 31.61
CA TYR A 8 -22.87 -1.72 32.84
C TYR A 8 -21.44 -1.64 33.40
N ASP A 9 -20.68 -2.73 33.39
CA ASP A 9 -19.31 -2.72 33.93
C ASP A 9 -18.34 -1.85 33.13
N ALA A 10 -18.59 -1.63 31.83
CA ALA A 10 -17.90 -0.63 31.02
C ALA A 10 -18.53 0.76 31.23
N ALA A 11 -19.87 0.84 31.12
CA ALA A 11 -20.62 2.09 31.16
C ALA A 11 -20.48 2.86 32.48
N LYS A 12 -20.31 2.16 33.61
CA LYS A 12 -20.06 2.80 34.92
C LYS A 12 -18.76 3.61 34.97
N ASN A 13 -17.85 3.39 34.02
CA ASN A 13 -16.60 4.12 33.88
C ASN A 13 -16.64 5.18 32.76
N TRP A 14 -17.71 5.23 31.96
CA TRP A 14 -17.90 6.28 30.96
C TRP A 14 -18.14 7.62 31.64
N GLY A 15 -17.60 8.70 31.10
CA GLY A 15 -17.76 10.03 31.71
C GLY A 15 -16.82 10.28 32.91
N ILE A 16 -16.05 9.30 33.37
CA ILE A 16 -15.12 9.47 34.50
C ILE A 16 -13.76 9.92 33.98
N LYS A 17 -13.41 11.19 34.18
CA LYS A 17 -12.04 11.70 34.00
C LYS A 17 -11.12 11.04 35.02
N LYS A 18 -10.34 10.05 34.60
CA LYS A 18 -9.26 9.51 35.44
C LYS A 18 -8.09 10.50 35.42
N LYS A 19 -7.60 10.87 36.61
CA LYS A 19 -6.33 11.60 36.74
C LYS A 19 -5.20 10.61 36.45
N ASP A 20 -4.80 10.51 35.19
CA ASP A 20 -3.58 9.82 34.84
C ASP A 20 -2.35 10.63 35.30
N VAL A 21 -1.29 9.92 35.67
CA VAL A 21 0.00 10.52 36.01
C VAL A 21 0.59 11.16 34.76
N PHE A 22 0.91 12.44 34.83
CA PHE A 22 1.49 13.23 33.75
C PHE A 22 2.77 12.57 33.23
N ALA A 23 2.74 12.04 32.00
CA ALA A 23 3.97 11.84 31.26
C ALA A 23 4.37 13.20 30.68
N LYS A 24 5.58 13.68 30.99
CA LYS A 24 6.18 14.79 30.24
C LYS A 24 6.46 14.29 28.83
N ALA A 25 5.55 14.54 27.89
CA ALA A 25 5.84 14.41 26.48
C ALA A 25 6.59 15.66 26.01
N ASN A 26 7.76 15.46 25.39
CA ASN A 26 8.40 16.53 24.63
C ASN A 26 7.71 16.57 23.25
N ALA A 27 7.33 17.76 22.78
CA ALA A 27 6.82 17.90 21.42
C ALA A 27 7.86 17.41 20.43
N ILE A 28 7.48 16.47 19.58
CA ILE A 28 8.21 16.17 18.37
C ILE A 28 7.42 16.87 17.27
N ASN A 29 8.00 17.90 16.65
CA ASN A 29 7.36 18.55 15.52
C ASN A 29 7.35 17.60 14.32
N SER A 30 6.29 17.63 13.52
CA SER A 30 6.31 16.92 12.24
C SER A 30 7.39 17.50 11.33
N VAL A 31 7.97 16.69 10.45
CA VAL A 31 8.81 17.18 9.36
C VAL A 31 8.05 18.18 8.49
N LEU A 32 6.72 18.05 8.37
CA LEU A 32 5.85 18.96 7.64
C LEU A 32 5.62 20.31 8.34
N ALA A 33 6.15 20.51 9.55
CA ALA A 33 5.91 21.72 10.34
C ALA A 33 6.48 23.00 9.71
N SER A 34 7.49 22.86 8.86
CA SER A 34 8.16 23.99 8.21
C SER A 34 8.81 23.58 6.90
N GLY A 35 9.13 24.56 6.06
CA GLY A 35 9.71 24.35 4.74
C GLY A 35 8.69 24.55 3.63
N ILE A 36 9.10 24.19 2.41
CA ILE A 36 8.24 24.15 1.23
C ILE A 36 8.12 22.68 0.84
N TRP A 37 6.90 22.17 0.83
CA TRP A 37 6.62 20.77 0.58
C TRP A 37 5.87 20.57 -0.73
N TYR A 38 6.22 19.50 -1.43
CA TYR A 38 5.53 19.05 -2.62
C TYR A 38 5.13 17.60 -2.45
N LYS A 39 3.89 17.28 -2.79
CA LYS A 39 3.34 15.93 -2.73
C LYS A 39 3.17 15.41 -4.15
N PHE A 40 3.57 14.17 -4.40
CA PHE A 40 3.46 13.55 -5.72
C PHE A 40 3.25 12.04 -5.63
N ARG A 41 2.97 11.39 -6.77
CA ARG A 41 2.70 9.95 -6.85
C ARG A 41 3.75 9.22 -7.68
N ALA A 42 4.03 7.98 -7.28
CA ALA A 42 4.83 7.01 -8.01
C ALA A 42 4.05 5.67 -8.09
N PRO A 43 3.12 5.52 -9.05
CA PRO A 43 2.11 4.46 -9.02
C PRO A 43 2.68 3.06 -9.29
N GLU A 44 3.71 2.97 -10.14
CA GLU A 44 4.34 1.70 -10.50
C GLU A 44 5.61 1.49 -9.68
N GLU A 45 5.93 0.24 -9.38
CA GLU A 45 7.19 -0.09 -8.74
C GLU A 45 8.37 0.09 -9.71
N GLY A 46 9.41 0.83 -9.31
CA GLY A 46 10.61 1.04 -10.13
C GLY A 46 11.51 2.17 -9.62
N ILE A 47 12.52 2.51 -10.43
CA ILE A 47 13.39 3.66 -10.20
C ILE A 47 12.85 4.85 -10.96
N TYR A 48 12.66 5.97 -10.27
CA TYR A 48 12.09 7.19 -10.82
C TYR A 48 13.16 8.26 -10.96
N LYS A 49 13.00 9.11 -11.98
CA LYS A 49 13.86 10.25 -12.24
C LYS A 49 13.06 11.54 -12.09
N ILE A 50 13.59 12.50 -11.34
CA ILE A 50 13.08 13.87 -11.26
C ILE A 50 14.16 14.81 -11.80
N THR A 51 13.87 15.51 -12.89
CA THR A 51 14.80 16.46 -13.52
C THR A 51 14.68 17.86 -12.93
N ARG A 52 15.69 18.71 -13.14
CA ARG A 52 15.62 20.14 -12.87
C ARG A 52 14.36 20.80 -13.43
N SER A 53 14.01 20.51 -14.69
CA SER A 53 12.83 21.11 -15.34
C SER A 53 11.55 20.79 -14.59
N GLN A 54 11.38 19.55 -14.10
CA GLN A 54 10.22 19.15 -13.32
C GLN A 54 10.15 19.87 -11.98
N LEU A 55 11.29 20.19 -11.34
CA LEU A 55 11.31 20.98 -10.10
C LEU A 55 11.00 22.46 -10.35
N ALA A 56 11.54 23.02 -11.43
CA ALA A 56 11.33 24.42 -11.81
C ALA A 56 9.86 24.71 -12.12
N ASP A 57 9.16 23.79 -12.81
CA ASP A 57 7.73 23.90 -13.11
C ASP A 57 6.84 23.96 -11.84
N LEU A 58 7.39 23.60 -10.69
CA LEU A 58 6.70 23.56 -9.38
C LEU A 58 7.04 24.75 -8.50
N GLY A 59 7.87 25.68 -8.98
CA GLY A 59 8.31 26.83 -8.20
C GLY A 59 9.34 26.47 -7.11
N ILE A 60 9.96 25.29 -7.16
CA ILE A 60 11.26 25.11 -6.50
C ILE A 60 12.23 25.95 -7.31
N ASP A 61 12.82 26.95 -6.66
CA ASP A 61 13.85 27.77 -7.29
C ASP A 61 15.12 26.95 -7.47
N ALA A 62 15.15 26.19 -8.55
CA ALA A 62 16.28 25.34 -8.93
C ALA A 62 17.58 26.14 -9.08
N ALA A 63 17.50 27.48 -9.25
CA ALA A 63 18.69 28.32 -9.34
C ALA A 63 19.32 28.62 -7.97
N ASN A 64 18.56 28.50 -6.88
CA ASN A 64 19.00 28.83 -5.52
C ASN A 64 18.95 27.63 -4.55
N VAL A 65 18.40 26.49 -4.96
CA VAL A 65 18.38 25.28 -4.14
C VAL A 65 19.75 24.61 -4.13
N ASP A 66 20.26 24.31 -2.93
CA ASP A 66 21.41 23.42 -2.79
C ASP A 66 20.93 21.97 -2.94
N PRO A 67 21.34 21.25 -4.01
CA PRO A 67 20.90 19.89 -4.28
C PRO A 67 21.21 18.91 -3.15
N ARG A 68 22.25 19.17 -2.34
CA ARG A 68 22.64 18.36 -1.18
C ARG A 68 21.55 18.33 -0.11
N THR A 69 20.73 19.36 -0.05
CA THR A 69 19.66 19.51 0.95
C THR A 69 18.32 18.94 0.50
N ILE A 70 18.20 18.44 -0.72
CA ILE A 70 16.98 17.83 -1.25
C ILE A 70 16.70 16.51 -0.52
N LYS A 71 15.43 16.30 -0.15
CA LYS A 71 14.94 15.11 0.57
C LYS A 71 13.63 14.63 -0.04
N ILE A 72 13.45 13.31 -0.05
CA ILE A 72 12.17 12.67 -0.38
C ILE A 72 11.73 11.85 0.82
N TYR A 73 10.45 11.93 1.20
CA TYR A 73 9.87 11.16 2.29
C TYR A 73 8.68 10.32 1.80
N ASN A 74 8.53 9.12 2.37
CA ASN A 74 7.40 8.21 2.13
C ASN A 74 7.36 7.12 3.22
N ASN A 75 6.18 6.58 3.52
CA ASN A 75 6.00 5.52 4.53
C ASN A 75 5.82 4.12 3.93
N GLY A 76 6.29 3.90 2.70
CA GLY A 76 6.36 2.59 2.05
C GLY A 76 5.06 2.09 1.42
N GLY A 77 3.95 2.84 1.49
CA GLY A 77 2.67 2.46 0.89
C GLY A 77 1.93 1.32 1.60
N TYR A 78 2.31 1.00 2.84
CA TYR A 78 1.67 -0.05 3.64
C TYR A 78 0.32 0.41 4.21
N VAL A 79 -0.58 -0.56 4.44
CA VAL A 79 -1.76 -0.36 5.28
C VAL A 79 -1.30 -0.11 6.71
N LEU A 80 -1.89 0.87 7.39
CA LEU A 80 -1.58 1.11 8.78
C LEU A 80 -2.07 -0.05 9.66
N PRO A 81 -1.29 -0.47 10.68
CA PRO A 81 -1.70 -1.57 11.56
C PRO A 81 -3.00 -1.28 12.32
N GLU A 82 -3.96 -2.20 12.24
CA GLU A 82 -5.23 -2.10 12.97
C GLU A 82 -5.10 -2.41 14.46
N ASP A 83 -4.04 -3.10 14.86
CA ASP A 83 -3.65 -3.24 16.27
C ASP A 83 -2.91 -1.98 16.71
N PRO A 84 -3.46 -1.19 17.68
CA PRO A 84 -2.84 0.04 18.12
C PRO A 84 -1.49 -0.19 18.80
N THR A 85 -1.16 -1.40 19.24
CA THR A 85 0.12 -1.72 19.89
C THR A 85 1.24 -2.05 18.89
N THR A 86 0.90 -2.26 17.62
CA THR A 86 1.89 -2.52 16.57
C THR A 86 2.63 -1.23 16.21
N ASN A 87 3.96 -1.30 16.17
CA ASN A 87 4.78 -0.16 15.79
C ASN A 87 4.57 0.21 14.31
N ALA A 88 4.39 1.49 14.05
CA ALA A 88 4.40 2.11 12.73
C ALA A 88 5.22 3.40 12.81
N PRO A 89 5.72 3.94 11.69
CA PRO A 89 6.33 5.27 11.68
C PRO A 89 5.37 6.29 12.30
N THR A 90 5.86 7.09 13.24
CA THR A 90 5.06 8.14 13.86
C THR A 90 4.85 9.33 12.93
N ASP A 91 5.82 9.60 12.06
CA ASP A 91 5.79 10.69 11.08
C ASP A 91 6.38 10.16 9.75
N LEU A 92 6.50 11.02 8.75
CA LEU A 92 7.12 10.73 7.47
C LEU A 92 8.57 10.24 7.60
N VAL A 93 8.90 9.14 6.94
CA VAL A 93 10.26 8.56 6.90
C VAL A 93 11.03 9.09 5.69
N GLU A 94 12.27 9.53 5.91
CA GLU A 94 13.14 9.98 4.84
C GLU A 94 13.67 8.78 4.03
N ASN A 95 13.50 8.85 2.71
CA ASN A 95 13.96 7.85 1.76
C ASN A 95 15.32 8.24 1.19
N ALA A 96 16.21 7.27 1.08
CA ALA A 96 17.50 7.46 0.44
C ALA A 96 17.33 7.77 -1.06
N ILE A 97 18.01 8.82 -1.54
CA ILE A 97 18.01 9.24 -2.95
C ILE A 97 19.44 9.30 -3.53
N ILE A 98 19.56 9.31 -4.85
CA ILE A 98 20.77 9.76 -5.55
C ILE A 98 20.47 11.15 -6.10
N VAL A 99 21.38 12.10 -5.93
CA VAL A 99 21.33 13.38 -6.64
C VAL A 99 22.57 13.45 -7.53
N VAL A 100 22.37 13.41 -8.83
CA VAL A 100 23.46 13.50 -9.81
C VAL A 100 23.74 14.97 -10.09
N GLY A 101 25.01 15.37 -9.98
CA GLY A 101 25.47 16.75 -10.17
C GLY A 101 25.50 17.60 -8.89
N GLU A 102 25.30 17.00 -7.71
CA GLU A 102 25.22 17.77 -6.46
C GLU A 102 26.56 18.34 -5.95
N GLU A 103 27.69 18.03 -6.60
CA GLU A 103 29.03 18.33 -6.09
C GLU A 103 29.36 19.82 -6.01
N ASP A 104 28.79 20.64 -6.89
CA ASP A 104 29.07 22.08 -6.95
C ASP A 104 28.08 22.94 -6.15
N GLY A 105 27.10 22.29 -5.50
CA GLY A 105 26.06 22.95 -4.70
C GLY A 105 25.03 23.72 -5.53
N ARG A 106 24.93 23.46 -6.84
CA ARG A 106 23.93 24.02 -7.73
C ARG A 106 23.19 22.89 -8.43
N PHE A 107 21.89 23.08 -8.69
CA PHE A 107 21.10 22.07 -9.38
C PHE A 107 20.98 22.41 -10.86
N ASP A 108 22.01 22.09 -11.64
CA ASP A 108 22.20 22.42 -13.07
C ASP A 108 21.24 21.67 -14.01
N ASP A 109 21.20 22.07 -15.29
CA ASP A 109 20.23 21.53 -16.28
C ASP A 109 20.36 20.02 -16.52
N ASN A 110 21.55 19.46 -16.29
CA ASN A 110 21.82 18.02 -16.43
C ASN A 110 21.58 17.24 -15.13
N ASP A 111 21.23 17.94 -14.05
CA ASP A 111 21.09 17.33 -12.73
C ASP A 111 19.73 16.70 -12.56
N TYR A 112 19.71 15.63 -11.77
CA TYR A 112 18.49 14.89 -11.52
C TYR A 112 18.59 14.07 -10.24
N ILE A 113 17.41 13.77 -9.71
CA ILE A 113 17.23 12.91 -8.55
C ILE A 113 16.81 11.53 -9.06
N LEU A 114 17.41 10.46 -8.50
CA LEU A 114 16.89 9.10 -8.61
C LEU A 114 16.42 8.60 -7.25
N PHE A 115 15.27 7.95 -7.23
CA PHE A 115 14.75 7.32 -6.02
C PHE A 115 13.93 6.07 -6.38
N TYR A 116 13.75 5.19 -5.40
CA TYR A 116 12.87 4.03 -5.53
C TYR A 116 11.42 4.42 -5.21
N GLY A 117 10.54 4.22 -6.18
CA GLY A 117 9.11 4.48 -6.08
C GLY A 117 8.30 3.19 -6.21
N ARG A 118 7.16 3.12 -5.53
CA ARG A 118 6.16 2.05 -5.68
C ARG A 118 4.75 2.50 -5.32
N GLY A 119 3.77 1.79 -5.86
CA GLY A 119 2.37 1.94 -5.47
C GLY A 119 2.04 1.28 -4.12
N VAL A 120 0.75 1.05 -3.89
CA VAL A 120 0.20 0.43 -2.66
C VAL A 120 -0.14 -1.05 -2.83
N ASP A 121 0.32 -1.63 -3.93
CA ASP A 121 0.10 -3.01 -4.31
C ASP A 121 1.43 -3.61 -4.80
N PHE A 122 2.10 -4.36 -3.92
CA PHE A 122 3.48 -4.78 -4.14
C PHE A 122 3.79 -6.11 -3.45
N TRP A 123 4.85 -6.77 -3.91
CA TRP A 123 5.28 -8.06 -3.38
C TRP A 123 6.52 -7.90 -2.50
N GLU A 124 6.50 -8.46 -1.30
CA GLU A 124 7.61 -8.44 -0.36
C GLU A 124 7.75 -9.73 0.42
N TYR A 125 8.98 -10.03 0.85
CA TYR A 125 9.24 -11.16 1.71
C TYR A 125 8.70 -10.94 3.12
N ASN A 126 7.80 -11.81 3.55
CA ASN A 126 7.31 -11.84 4.92
C ASN A 126 8.10 -12.89 5.71
N SER A 127 8.94 -12.43 6.64
CA SER A 127 9.82 -13.28 7.45
C SER A 127 9.07 -14.23 8.39
N LEU A 128 7.88 -13.85 8.87
CA LEU A 128 7.04 -14.72 9.70
C LEU A 128 6.49 -15.90 8.91
N ASN A 129 6.03 -15.65 7.68
CA ASN A 129 5.47 -16.64 6.77
C ASN A 129 6.52 -17.35 5.91
N LYS A 130 7.78 -16.90 5.96
CA LYS A 130 8.92 -17.38 5.16
C LYS A 130 8.62 -17.47 3.66
N ARG A 131 7.91 -16.48 3.14
CA ARG A 131 7.53 -16.41 1.72
C ARG A 131 7.29 -14.98 1.29
N VAL A 132 7.41 -14.72 0.00
CA VAL A 132 6.95 -13.47 -0.61
C VAL A 132 5.42 -13.46 -0.62
N VAL A 133 4.83 -12.36 -0.18
CA VAL A 133 3.39 -12.12 -0.13
C VAL A 133 3.06 -10.79 -0.79
N ARG A 134 1.84 -10.67 -1.31
CA ARG A 134 1.31 -9.40 -1.81
C ARG A 134 0.83 -8.56 -0.63
N ASN A 135 1.24 -7.31 -0.60
CA ASN A 135 0.67 -6.28 0.24
C ASN A 135 -0.27 -5.46 -0.64
N LYS A 136 -1.55 -5.40 -0.26
CA LYS A 136 -2.59 -4.62 -0.93
C LYS A 136 -3.18 -3.63 0.07
N HIS A 137 -3.31 -2.38 -0.34
CA HIS A 137 -4.04 -1.39 0.44
C HIS A 137 -5.55 -1.43 0.18
N TRP A 138 -6.33 -1.47 1.26
CA TRP A 138 -7.79 -1.65 1.21
C TRP A 138 -8.55 -0.34 0.99
N TYR A 139 -7.97 0.78 1.44
CA TYR A 139 -8.64 2.09 1.47
C TYR A 139 -8.14 3.10 0.41
N THR A 140 -7.07 2.79 -0.33
CA THR A 140 -6.55 3.68 -1.37
C THR A 140 -5.87 2.92 -2.49
N LYS A 141 -5.71 3.59 -3.64
CA LYS A 141 -4.91 3.14 -4.79
C LYS A 141 -3.67 3.99 -5.05
N ASN A 142 -3.46 5.02 -4.24
CA ASN A 142 -2.38 5.99 -4.43
C ASN A 142 -1.37 5.87 -3.30
N ASN A 143 -0.08 5.86 -3.64
CA ASN A 143 1.02 6.08 -2.70
C ASN A 143 1.58 7.48 -2.94
N TYR A 144 1.90 8.20 -1.87
CA TYR A 144 2.34 9.59 -1.92
C TYR A 144 3.77 9.76 -1.41
N TYR A 145 4.54 10.54 -2.14
CA TYR A 145 5.90 10.92 -1.82
C TYR A 145 5.95 12.42 -1.60
N TRP A 146 6.85 12.83 -0.72
CA TRP A 146 6.95 14.20 -0.23
C TRP A 146 8.34 14.74 -0.49
N LEU A 147 8.45 15.79 -1.30
CA LEU A 147 9.70 16.43 -1.67
C LEU A 147 9.85 17.75 -0.91
N THR A 148 11.04 17.98 -0.37
CA THR A 148 11.43 19.25 0.23
C THR A 148 12.91 19.54 -0.03
N SER A 149 13.36 20.75 0.30
CA SER A 149 14.76 21.18 0.19
C SER A 149 15.11 22.22 1.25
N GLY A 150 16.41 22.45 1.45
CA GLY A 150 16.95 23.34 2.47
C GLY A 150 17.26 22.66 3.80
N GLY A 151 17.91 23.41 4.70
CA GLY A 151 18.32 22.93 6.01
C GLY A 151 19.49 21.95 5.94
N VAL A 152 19.35 20.80 6.59
CA VAL A 152 20.39 19.75 6.63
C VAL A 152 20.51 19.00 5.30
N GLU A 153 21.62 18.30 5.10
CA GLU A 153 21.78 17.40 3.95
C GLU A 153 20.76 16.26 3.99
N GLY A 154 20.32 15.81 2.81
CA GLY A 154 19.35 14.72 2.68
C GLY A 154 20.00 13.34 2.63
N LYS A 155 19.24 12.31 3.00
CA LYS A 155 19.67 10.92 3.00
C LYS A 155 20.05 10.45 1.59
N ARG A 156 21.26 9.92 1.42
CA ARG A 156 21.77 9.40 0.15
C ARG A 156 21.73 7.88 0.08
N ILE A 157 21.52 7.35 -1.13
CA ILE A 157 21.67 5.91 -1.41
C ILE A 157 23.14 5.53 -1.25
N GLU A 158 23.40 4.57 -0.38
CA GLU A 158 24.73 4.03 -0.14
C GLU A 158 25.09 2.92 -1.14
N ASN A 159 26.38 2.70 -1.36
CA ASN A 159 26.88 1.59 -2.16
C ASN A 159 26.90 0.29 -1.36
N LYS A 160 26.32 -0.78 -1.93
CA LYS A 160 26.53 -2.18 -1.55
C LYS A 160 27.49 -2.80 -2.57
N ASN A 161 28.77 -2.88 -2.20
CA ASN A 161 29.81 -3.36 -3.12
C ASN A 161 29.59 -4.85 -3.46
N SER A 162 29.70 -5.18 -4.74
CA SER A 162 29.79 -6.56 -5.22
C SER A 162 31.02 -7.25 -4.61
N LEU A 163 30.85 -8.53 -4.29
CA LEU A 163 31.93 -9.43 -3.90
C LEU A 163 32.62 -10.02 -5.14
N ASN A 164 33.78 -10.67 -4.93
CA ASN A 164 34.51 -11.42 -5.95
C ASN A 164 35.13 -12.69 -5.31
N GLU A 165 34.27 -13.56 -4.80
CA GLU A 165 34.63 -14.81 -4.17
C GLU A 165 34.63 -15.97 -5.17
N SER A 166 35.43 -17.00 -4.89
CA SER A 166 35.52 -18.21 -5.72
C SER A 166 34.41 -19.23 -5.42
N VAL A 167 33.79 -19.17 -4.25
CA VAL A 167 32.71 -20.07 -3.81
C VAL A 167 31.41 -19.29 -3.72
N PHE A 168 30.47 -19.60 -4.60
CA PHE A 168 29.16 -18.95 -4.66
C PHE A 168 28.10 -19.89 -5.24
N TYR A 169 26.85 -19.58 -4.93
CA TYR A 169 25.69 -20.21 -5.58
C TYR A 169 25.29 -19.40 -6.82
N ASN A 170 25.11 -20.07 -7.96
CA ASN A 170 24.59 -19.44 -9.17
C ASN A 170 23.06 -19.40 -9.12
N GLN A 171 22.48 -18.22 -8.87
CA GLN A 171 21.04 -18.04 -9.02
C GLN A 171 20.73 -17.61 -10.46
N THR A 172 20.10 -18.49 -11.23
CA THR A 172 19.76 -18.26 -12.65
C THR A 172 18.28 -17.93 -12.86
N SER A 173 17.47 -18.07 -11.82
CA SER A 173 16.03 -17.77 -11.84
C SER A 173 15.55 -17.16 -10.53
N THR A 174 14.35 -16.60 -10.56
CA THR A 174 13.67 -16.00 -9.40
C THR A 174 12.19 -16.37 -9.42
N GLN A 175 11.56 -16.33 -8.24
CA GLN A 175 10.11 -16.23 -8.17
C GLN A 175 9.65 -14.87 -8.71
N ALA A 176 8.51 -14.88 -9.38
CA ALA A 176 7.82 -13.72 -9.90
C ALA A 176 6.30 -13.90 -9.76
N PHE A 177 5.60 -12.78 -9.87
CA PHE A 177 4.19 -12.70 -9.52
C PHE A 177 3.41 -11.90 -10.55
N ALA A 178 2.14 -12.27 -10.75
CA ALA A 178 1.12 -11.50 -11.45
C ALA A 178 -0.18 -11.63 -10.68
N PHE A 179 -1.12 -10.70 -10.86
CA PHE A 179 -2.41 -10.78 -10.17
C PHE A 179 -3.53 -10.14 -10.98
N VAL A 180 -4.76 -10.54 -10.66
CA VAL A 180 -6.01 -9.97 -11.15
C VAL A 180 -6.84 -9.58 -9.95
N ASP A 181 -6.95 -8.29 -9.71
CA ASP A 181 -7.65 -7.73 -8.56
C ASP A 181 -8.02 -6.27 -8.88
N LYS A 182 -9.23 -6.08 -9.40
CA LYS A 182 -9.68 -4.78 -9.94
C LYS A 182 -10.46 -3.94 -8.92
N ASP A 183 -10.85 -4.54 -7.80
CA ASP A 183 -11.78 -3.98 -6.83
C ASP A 183 -13.03 -3.38 -7.49
N SER A 184 -13.74 -4.18 -8.29
CA SER A 184 -14.83 -3.68 -9.13
C SER A 184 -16.18 -3.64 -8.41
N VAL A 185 -16.49 -4.63 -7.56
CA VAL A 185 -17.84 -4.84 -7.01
C VAL A 185 -17.79 -5.02 -5.50
N ASN A 186 -18.43 -4.12 -4.74
CA ASN A 186 -18.71 -4.35 -3.32
C ASN A 186 -20.08 -5.01 -3.19
N LEU A 187 -20.09 -6.30 -2.88
CA LEU A 187 -21.27 -7.15 -3.06
C LEU A 187 -22.52 -6.68 -2.29
N ILE A 188 -22.34 -6.33 -1.01
CA ILE A 188 -23.45 -5.96 -0.12
C ILE A 188 -23.36 -4.50 0.35
N LYS A 189 -22.53 -3.70 -0.32
CA LYS A 189 -22.32 -2.27 -0.02
C LYS A 189 -21.86 -2.04 1.43
N SER A 190 -20.99 -2.93 1.91
CA SER A 190 -20.46 -2.92 3.26
C SER A 190 -19.19 -3.78 3.33
N GLY A 191 -18.28 -3.39 4.23
CA GLY A 191 -16.98 -4.06 4.38
C GLY A 191 -15.98 -3.66 3.28
N ARG A 192 -14.71 -3.96 3.52
CA ARG A 192 -13.60 -3.45 2.71
C ARG A 192 -13.21 -4.29 1.48
N VAL A 193 -13.83 -5.45 1.26
CA VAL A 193 -13.49 -6.36 0.14
C VAL A 193 -14.34 -6.03 -1.07
N TYR A 194 -13.66 -5.86 -2.21
CA TYR A 194 -14.27 -5.68 -3.53
C TYR A 194 -13.87 -6.85 -4.41
N PHE A 195 -14.85 -7.43 -5.09
CA PHE A 195 -14.65 -8.53 -6.02
C PHE A 195 -14.22 -8.02 -7.41
N VAL A 196 -13.44 -8.80 -8.14
CA VAL A 196 -13.05 -8.53 -9.53
C VAL A 196 -14.27 -8.53 -10.45
N ASP A 197 -15.05 -9.62 -10.40
CA ASP A 197 -16.01 -9.95 -11.44
C ASP A 197 -17.14 -10.84 -10.91
N LYS A 198 -18.37 -10.54 -11.34
CA LYS A 198 -19.56 -11.37 -11.15
C LYS A 198 -19.73 -12.38 -12.31
N PHE A 199 -20.19 -13.58 -12.02
CA PHE A 199 -20.52 -14.65 -12.96
C PHE A 199 -22.00 -15.02 -12.78
N ASP A 200 -22.89 -14.38 -13.51
CA ASP A 200 -24.33 -14.59 -13.44
C ASP A 200 -24.94 -14.88 -14.81
N SER A 201 -25.99 -15.69 -14.84
CA SER A 201 -26.69 -16.05 -16.08
C SER A 201 -27.50 -14.86 -16.58
N SER A 202 -26.88 -13.88 -17.21
CA SER A 202 -27.57 -12.65 -17.59
C SER A 202 -28.54 -12.85 -18.77
N ASN A 203 -28.52 -13.99 -19.46
CA ASN A 203 -29.37 -14.26 -20.64
C ASN A 203 -29.59 -15.78 -20.89
N ASP A 204 -30.21 -16.50 -19.96
CA ASP A 204 -30.60 -17.93 -20.12
C ASP A 204 -29.43 -18.92 -20.36
N SER A 205 -28.21 -18.43 -20.13
CA SER A 205 -26.94 -19.13 -20.36
C SER A 205 -26.55 -19.95 -19.12
N GLN A 206 -26.35 -21.26 -19.31
CA GLN A 206 -25.69 -22.12 -18.34
C GLN A 206 -24.18 -22.05 -18.54
N ASN A 207 -23.42 -22.10 -17.44
CA ASN A 207 -21.96 -22.16 -17.45
C ASN A 207 -21.31 -20.85 -17.89
N GLU A 208 -21.49 -19.80 -17.07
CA GLU A 208 -20.80 -18.54 -17.27
C GLU A 208 -19.28 -18.70 -17.24
N SER A 209 -18.59 -17.95 -18.09
CA SER A 209 -17.13 -17.98 -18.12
C SER A 209 -16.51 -16.63 -18.42
N LYS A 210 -15.35 -16.38 -17.81
CA LYS A 210 -14.54 -15.19 -18.02
C LYS A 210 -13.09 -15.59 -18.20
N THR A 211 -12.39 -14.85 -19.06
CA THR A 211 -10.98 -15.09 -19.39
C THR A 211 -10.14 -13.94 -18.89
N TYR A 212 -9.05 -14.27 -18.19
CA TYR A 212 -8.08 -13.35 -17.63
C TYR A 212 -6.73 -13.61 -18.28
N ILE A 213 -6.16 -12.57 -18.88
CA ILE A 213 -4.91 -12.66 -19.63
C ILE A 213 -3.81 -11.97 -18.82
N ASN A 214 -2.73 -12.70 -18.53
CA ASN A 214 -1.56 -12.18 -17.85
C ASN A 214 -0.30 -12.50 -18.65
N THR A 215 0.53 -11.49 -18.87
CA THR A 215 1.87 -11.69 -19.45
C THR A 215 2.82 -12.06 -18.32
N LEU A 216 3.42 -13.25 -18.39
CA LEU A 216 4.35 -13.81 -17.42
C LEU A 216 5.78 -13.72 -17.97
N ASN A 217 6.22 -12.49 -18.20
CA ASN A 217 7.50 -12.14 -18.81
C ASN A 217 8.65 -13.05 -18.34
N ASN A 218 9.32 -13.69 -19.30
CA ASN A 218 10.50 -14.52 -19.09
C ASN A 218 10.27 -15.76 -18.21
N ILE A 219 9.02 -16.26 -18.13
CA ILE A 219 8.69 -17.50 -17.43
C ILE A 219 9.59 -18.64 -17.91
N LEU A 220 10.05 -19.48 -16.99
CA LEU A 220 10.83 -20.67 -17.34
C LEU A 220 9.90 -21.68 -18.04
N PRO A 221 10.21 -22.11 -19.28
CA PRO A 221 9.37 -23.05 -20.01
C PRO A 221 9.12 -24.34 -19.22
N GLY A 222 7.85 -24.75 -19.14
CA GLY A 222 7.43 -25.96 -18.41
C GLY A 222 7.52 -25.87 -16.89
N SER A 223 7.91 -24.73 -16.32
CA SER A 223 7.89 -24.53 -14.87
C SER A 223 6.47 -24.45 -14.33
N GLU A 224 6.32 -24.80 -13.05
CA GLU A 224 5.03 -24.75 -12.38
C GLU A 224 4.59 -23.31 -12.12
N ILE A 225 3.31 -23.05 -12.39
CA ILE A 225 2.58 -21.83 -12.02
C ILE A 225 1.60 -22.21 -10.92
N GLU A 226 1.67 -21.50 -9.81
CA GLU A 226 0.70 -21.62 -8.72
C GLU A 226 -0.35 -20.50 -8.85
N TYR A 227 -1.61 -20.89 -9.04
CA TYR A 227 -2.77 -20.01 -9.06
C TYR A 227 -3.44 -20.03 -7.70
N SER A 228 -3.33 -18.93 -6.96
CA SER A 228 -4.07 -18.70 -5.72
C SER A 228 -5.29 -17.83 -6.02
N PHE A 229 -6.48 -18.25 -5.59
CA PHE A 229 -7.70 -17.48 -5.83
C PHE A 229 -8.71 -17.66 -4.71
N THR A 230 -9.60 -16.69 -4.58
CA THR A 230 -10.82 -16.77 -3.77
C THR A 230 -12.03 -16.59 -4.67
N PHE A 231 -12.99 -17.52 -4.57
CA PHE A 231 -14.21 -17.48 -5.36
C PHE A 231 -15.43 -17.71 -4.48
N GLY A 232 -16.46 -16.88 -4.66
CA GLY A 232 -17.71 -16.91 -3.93
C GLY A 232 -18.83 -17.58 -4.71
N ASN A 233 -19.58 -18.47 -4.07
CA ASN A 233 -20.82 -19.04 -4.61
C ASN A 233 -22.03 -18.50 -3.83
N SER A 234 -22.91 -17.74 -4.48
CA SER A 234 -24.13 -17.22 -3.84
C SER A 234 -25.29 -18.21 -3.80
N ALA A 235 -25.27 -19.26 -4.63
CA ALA A 235 -26.33 -20.26 -4.67
C ALA A 235 -26.49 -20.96 -3.33
N LYS A 236 -27.67 -21.54 -3.05
CA LYS A 236 -27.90 -22.37 -1.84
C LYS A 236 -27.40 -23.81 -1.96
N THR A 237 -26.87 -24.17 -3.12
CA THR A 237 -26.36 -25.51 -3.45
C THR A 237 -24.91 -25.44 -3.90
N SER A 238 -24.20 -26.57 -3.82
CA SER A 238 -22.87 -26.67 -4.41
C SER A 238 -22.94 -26.57 -5.93
N LEU A 239 -22.07 -25.76 -6.53
CA LEU A 239 -21.94 -25.57 -7.98
C LEU A 239 -20.50 -25.83 -8.42
N SER A 240 -20.31 -26.22 -9.68
CA SER A 240 -19.00 -26.58 -10.21
C SER A 240 -18.21 -25.34 -10.63
N LEU A 241 -16.94 -25.29 -10.21
CA LEU A 241 -15.95 -24.30 -10.60
C LEU A 241 -14.82 -25.01 -11.34
N LYS A 242 -14.54 -24.55 -12.57
CA LYS A 242 -13.51 -25.11 -13.45
C LYS A 242 -12.54 -24.03 -13.90
N LEU A 243 -11.26 -24.33 -13.88
CA LEU A 243 -10.20 -23.46 -14.40
C LEU A 243 -9.52 -24.16 -15.58
N TYR A 244 -9.37 -23.39 -16.66
CA TYR A 244 -8.70 -23.81 -17.88
C TYR A 244 -7.52 -22.87 -18.13
N GLU A 245 -6.36 -23.42 -18.45
CA GLU A 245 -5.20 -22.64 -18.91
C GLU A 245 -4.96 -22.98 -20.38
N ASN A 246 -5.06 -21.99 -21.26
CA ASN A 246 -5.00 -22.20 -22.72
C ASN A 246 -5.94 -23.34 -23.20
N ASN A 247 -7.19 -23.34 -22.72
CA ASN A 247 -8.22 -24.36 -22.95
C ASN A 247 -7.96 -25.75 -22.35
N ASN A 248 -6.86 -25.98 -21.64
CA ASN A 248 -6.62 -27.22 -20.91
C ASN A 248 -7.23 -27.15 -19.52
N LEU A 249 -8.21 -28.01 -19.24
CA LEU A 249 -8.79 -28.15 -17.90
C LEU A 249 -7.73 -28.69 -16.94
N PHE A 250 -7.39 -27.94 -15.90
CA PHE A 250 -6.41 -28.37 -14.90
C PHE A 250 -6.96 -28.37 -13.48
N TYR A 251 -8.13 -27.78 -13.27
CA TYR A 251 -8.80 -27.79 -11.98
C TYR A 251 -10.32 -27.82 -12.14
N SER A 252 -10.98 -28.66 -11.35
CA SER A 252 -12.44 -28.79 -11.30
C SER A 252 -12.86 -29.19 -9.88
N GLN A 253 -13.76 -28.42 -9.26
CA GLN A 253 -14.31 -28.73 -7.94
C GLN A 253 -15.74 -28.20 -7.80
N ASN A 254 -16.60 -28.96 -7.11
CA ASN A 254 -17.86 -28.42 -6.61
C ASN A 254 -17.61 -27.59 -5.35
N ILE A 255 -17.90 -26.30 -5.40
CA ILE A 255 -17.76 -25.37 -4.28
C ILE A 255 -19.11 -25.18 -3.59
N SER A 256 -19.12 -25.23 -2.26
CA SER A 256 -20.33 -25.11 -1.45
C SER A 256 -21.03 -23.77 -1.65
N GLY A 257 -22.36 -23.79 -1.63
CA GLY A 257 -23.20 -22.60 -1.69
C GLY A 257 -23.32 -21.87 -0.35
N SER A 258 -23.90 -20.67 -0.39
CA SER A 258 -24.27 -19.90 0.80
C SER A 258 -25.28 -20.69 1.65
N SER A 259 -25.06 -20.72 2.96
CA SER A 259 -25.89 -21.47 3.92
C SER A 259 -26.43 -20.58 5.03
N GLY A 260 -25.74 -19.46 5.33
CA GLY A 260 -26.21 -18.48 6.30
C GLY A 260 -27.43 -17.70 5.82
N ARG A 261 -28.26 -17.27 6.79
CA ARG A 261 -29.44 -16.40 6.54
C ARG A 261 -29.04 -15.04 5.96
N TYR A 262 -27.90 -14.52 6.38
CA TYR A 262 -27.38 -13.21 5.97
C TYR A 262 -26.07 -13.35 5.16
N GLU A 263 -25.65 -14.57 4.84
CA GLU A 263 -24.48 -14.86 4.01
C GLU A 263 -24.87 -14.67 2.54
N ALA A 264 -24.33 -13.65 1.88
CA ALA A 264 -24.58 -13.36 0.48
C ALA A 264 -23.82 -14.33 -0.45
N VAL A 265 -22.62 -14.77 -0.06
CA VAL A 265 -21.84 -15.80 -0.75
C VAL A 265 -21.09 -16.68 0.23
N ARG A 266 -20.86 -17.93 -0.15
CA ARG A 266 -19.86 -18.77 0.49
C ARG A 266 -18.53 -18.67 -0.24
N LEU A 267 -17.51 -18.13 0.42
CA LEU A 267 -16.16 -18.02 -0.15
C LEU A 267 -15.42 -19.36 -0.09
N THR A 268 -14.66 -19.64 -1.14
CA THR A 268 -13.74 -20.76 -1.24
C THR A 268 -12.40 -20.27 -1.75
N SER A 269 -11.36 -20.39 -0.92
CA SER A 269 -9.98 -20.08 -1.31
C SER A 269 -9.20 -21.34 -1.66
N ARG A 270 -8.42 -21.29 -2.74
CA ARG A 270 -7.63 -22.42 -3.24
C ARG A 270 -6.29 -21.94 -3.77
N SER A 271 -5.32 -22.84 -3.70
CA SER A 271 -4.07 -22.75 -4.45
C SER A 271 -3.95 -24.02 -5.28
N VAL A 272 -3.79 -23.85 -6.59
CA VAL A 272 -3.75 -24.93 -7.58
C VAL A 272 -2.57 -24.73 -8.51
N LYS A 273 -1.96 -25.84 -8.93
CA LYS A 273 -0.72 -25.82 -9.69
C LYS A 273 -0.96 -26.31 -11.12
N PHE A 274 -0.32 -25.65 -12.07
CA PHE A 274 -0.32 -26.03 -13.48
C PHE A 274 1.09 -25.93 -14.03
N ALA A 275 1.52 -26.94 -14.78
CA ALA A 275 2.82 -26.95 -15.42
C ALA A 275 2.63 -27.28 -16.90
N ALA A 276 2.93 -26.31 -17.75
CA ALA A 276 3.05 -26.46 -19.19
C ALA A 276 3.88 -25.31 -19.76
N THR A 277 4.32 -25.44 -21.00
CA THR A 277 4.87 -24.30 -21.72
C THR A 277 3.72 -23.39 -22.14
N LEU A 278 3.78 -22.12 -21.75
CA LEU A 278 2.80 -21.12 -22.16
C LEU A 278 3.22 -20.51 -23.52
N PRO A 279 2.30 -20.42 -24.49
CA PRO A 279 2.54 -19.65 -25.71
C PRO A 279 2.80 -18.18 -25.38
N GLU A 280 3.84 -17.59 -25.98
CA GLU A 280 4.19 -16.15 -25.83
C GLU A 280 4.34 -15.69 -24.37
N ASP A 281 4.78 -16.57 -23.47
CA ASP A 281 4.86 -16.29 -22.02
C ASP A 281 3.53 -15.78 -21.44
N ARG A 282 2.39 -16.18 -22.02
CA ARG A 282 1.07 -15.64 -21.69
C ARG A 282 0.18 -16.68 -21.03
N SER A 283 -0.29 -16.38 -19.82
CA SER A 283 -1.38 -17.12 -19.20
C SER A 283 -2.70 -16.59 -19.74
N VAL A 284 -3.52 -17.52 -20.24
CA VAL A 284 -4.89 -17.29 -20.69
C VAL A 284 -5.78 -18.17 -19.82
N LEU A 285 -6.05 -17.66 -18.62
CA LEU A 285 -6.81 -18.35 -17.60
C LEU A 285 -8.31 -18.10 -17.82
N LYS A 286 -9.03 -19.16 -18.18
CA LYS A 286 -10.50 -19.13 -18.24
C LYS A 286 -11.07 -19.77 -16.99
N ILE A 287 -11.89 -19.00 -16.26
CA ILE A 287 -12.71 -19.49 -15.16
C ILE A 287 -14.11 -19.76 -15.71
N ASN A 288 -14.63 -20.94 -15.43
CA ASN A 288 -15.99 -21.34 -15.74
C ASN A 288 -16.71 -21.74 -14.46
N PHE A 289 -17.91 -21.19 -14.28
CA PHE A 289 -18.76 -21.46 -13.14
C PHE A 289 -20.11 -21.93 -13.64
N ASP A 290 -20.51 -23.15 -13.26
CA ASP A 290 -21.71 -23.82 -13.74
C ASP A 290 -22.96 -23.20 -13.07
N THR A 291 -23.32 -21.98 -13.49
CA THR A 291 -24.55 -21.28 -13.11
C THR A 291 -25.78 -22.00 -13.66
N ARG A 292 -26.93 -21.83 -13.00
CA ARG A 292 -28.22 -22.38 -13.43
C ARG A 292 -29.03 -21.30 -14.15
N PRO A 293 -29.81 -21.65 -15.19
CA PRO A 293 -30.60 -20.66 -15.90
C PRO A 293 -31.80 -20.24 -15.03
N ASN A 294 -32.25 -19.00 -15.20
CA ASN A 294 -33.45 -18.47 -14.52
C ASN A 294 -33.38 -18.50 -12.97
N THR A 295 -32.18 -18.43 -12.39
CA THR A 295 -31.97 -18.25 -10.95
C THR A 295 -31.20 -16.95 -10.68
N SER A 296 -31.16 -16.52 -9.42
CA SER A 296 -30.29 -15.44 -8.96
C SER A 296 -28.91 -15.94 -8.50
N ASP A 297 -28.56 -17.19 -8.84
CA ASP A 297 -27.26 -17.76 -8.50
C ASP A 297 -26.16 -17.02 -9.25
N ALA A 298 -25.08 -16.68 -8.54
CA ALA A 298 -23.95 -15.98 -9.11
C ALA A 298 -22.65 -16.46 -8.46
N GLY A 299 -21.60 -16.46 -9.27
CA GLY A 299 -20.22 -16.56 -8.82
C GLY A 299 -19.60 -15.18 -8.63
N TYR A 300 -18.68 -15.02 -7.69
CA TYR A 300 -17.95 -13.78 -7.48
C TYR A 300 -16.47 -14.09 -7.32
N LEU A 301 -15.64 -13.61 -8.24
CA LEU A 301 -14.19 -13.74 -8.13
C LEU A 301 -13.64 -12.60 -7.28
N ASP A 302 -12.96 -12.91 -6.18
CA ASP A 302 -12.34 -11.92 -5.30
C ASP A 302 -10.97 -11.48 -5.86
N PHE A 303 -10.07 -12.43 -6.09
CA PHE A 303 -8.78 -12.18 -6.75
C PHE A 303 -8.22 -13.46 -7.39
N ILE A 304 -7.22 -13.27 -8.25
CA ILE A 304 -6.32 -14.33 -8.72
C ILE A 304 -4.88 -13.83 -8.55
N GLU A 305 -4.02 -14.66 -7.97
CA GLU A 305 -2.58 -14.43 -7.87
C GLU A 305 -1.85 -15.60 -8.54
N LEU A 306 -0.89 -15.27 -9.40
CA LEU A 306 -0.04 -16.21 -10.11
C LEU A 306 1.36 -16.09 -9.54
N LYS A 307 1.92 -17.19 -9.05
CA LYS A 307 3.34 -17.30 -8.68
C LYS A 307 4.02 -18.24 -9.66
N TYR A 308 5.09 -17.77 -10.31
CA TYR A 308 5.83 -18.51 -11.32
C TYR A 308 7.33 -18.29 -11.18
N SER A 309 8.13 -19.08 -11.88
CA SER A 309 9.59 -18.89 -11.95
C SER A 309 9.98 -18.23 -13.26
N LYS A 310 10.81 -17.19 -13.22
CA LYS A 310 11.32 -16.51 -14.42
C LYS A 310 12.84 -16.46 -14.44
N THR A 311 13.41 -16.25 -15.63
CA THR A 311 14.85 -15.97 -15.78
C THR A 311 15.21 -14.58 -15.25
N LEU A 312 16.50 -14.36 -14.98
CA LEU A 312 17.04 -13.04 -14.62
C LEU A 312 17.31 -12.18 -15.86
N SER A 313 16.29 -12.02 -16.71
CA SER A 313 16.32 -11.26 -17.95
C SER A 313 15.44 -10.01 -17.84
N ALA A 314 15.93 -8.87 -18.33
CA ALA A 314 15.17 -7.63 -18.35
C ALA A 314 14.05 -7.65 -19.41
N VAL A 315 12.95 -6.97 -19.09
CA VAL A 315 11.86 -6.67 -20.02
C VAL A 315 11.60 -5.17 -19.96
N MET A 316 11.55 -4.53 -21.13
CA MET A 316 11.49 -3.07 -21.23
C MET A 316 12.55 -2.40 -20.34
N ASP A 317 13.78 -2.92 -20.40
CA ASP A 317 14.94 -2.42 -19.67
C ASP A 317 14.84 -2.43 -18.13
N GLN A 318 13.88 -3.18 -17.57
CA GLN A 318 13.74 -3.38 -16.12
C GLN A 318 13.68 -4.86 -15.72
N LEU A 319 14.15 -5.16 -14.52
CA LEU A 319 14.04 -6.47 -13.89
C LEU A 319 13.92 -6.34 -12.36
N THR A 320 12.78 -6.76 -11.82
CA THR A 320 12.62 -7.01 -10.38
C THR A 320 12.78 -8.50 -10.08
N PHE A 321 13.54 -8.83 -9.04
CA PHE A 321 13.78 -10.21 -8.61
C PHE A 321 14.03 -10.32 -7.11
N PHE A 322 13.90 -11.54 -6.58
CA PHE A 322 14.14 -11.88 -5.18
C PHE A 322 15.34 -12.82 -5.06
N SER A 323 16.12 -12.67 -4.00
CA SER A 323 17.19 -13.61 -3.71
C SER A 323 16.66 -14.97 -3.25
N LYS A 324 17.51 -15.98 -3.30
CA LYS A 324 17.24 -17.26 -2.64
C LYS A 324 17.39 -17.06 -1.13
N ASP A 325 16.47 -17.63 -0.36
CA ASP A 325 16.61 -17.68 1.11
C ASP A 325 17.78 -18.61 1.47
N THR A 326 18.94 -18.02 1.77
CA THR A 326 20.18 -18.73 2.09
C THR A 326 21.13 -17.81 2.86
N SER A 327 22.15 -18.39 3.48
CA SER A 327 23.28 -17.68 4.10
C SER A 327 24.54 -17.72 3.22
N SER A 328 24.40 -18.05 1.95
CA SER A 328 25.51 -18.20 1.01
C SER A 328 25.72 -16.93 0.21
N ILE A 329 26.91 -16.79 -0.36
CA ILE A 329 27.17 -15.81 -1.42
C ILE A 329 26.46 -16.25 -2.68
N ILE A 330 25.67 -15.36 -3.27
CA ILE A 330 24.98 -15.60 -4.53
C ILE A 330 25.64 -14.79 -5.63
N TYR A 331 25.88 -15.44 -6.77
CA TYR A 331 26.24 -14.80 -8.02
C TYR A 331 25.00 -14.62 -8.89
N TYR A 332 24.83 -13.40 -9.40
CA TYR A 332 23.79 -13.01 -10.32
C TYR A 332 24.38 -12.62 -11.67
N LYS A 333 23.77 -13.13 -12.73
CA LYS A 333 23.97 -12.67 -14.11
C LYS A 333 22.64 -12.14 -14.63
N LEU A 334 22.51 -10.81 -14.69
CA LEU A 334 21.37 -10.14 -15.30
C LEU A 334 21.68 -9.85 -16.76
N PHE A 335 20.72 -10.00 -17.66
CA PHE A 335 20.94 -9.83 -19.10
C PHE A 335 19.70 -9.24 -19.82
N ASN A 336 19.82 -9.00 -21.12
CA ASN A 336 18.78 -8.45 -22.01
C ASN A 336 18.43 -6.98 -21.77
N PHE A 337 19.38 -6.17 -21.30
CA PHE A 337 19.27 -4.71 -21.31
C PHE A 337 19.67 -4.14 -22.68
N SER A 338 19.16 -2.97 -23.03
CA SER A 338 19.44 -2.30 -24.30
C SER A 338 20.90 -1.85 -24.44
N ASN A 339 21.56 -1.50 -23.33
CA ASN A 339 22.97 -1.10 -23.27
C ASN A 339 23.54 -1.27 -21.84
N SER A 340 24.79 -0.83 -21.63
CA SER A 340 25.53 -1.01 -20.37
C SER A 340 25.22 0.01 -19.27
N ASP A 341 24.34 0.99 -19.51
CA ASP A 341 23.94 2.00 -18.52
C ASP A 341 22.90 1.44 -17.53
N ILE A 342 23.31 0.39 -16.81
CA ILE A 342 22.47 -0.44 -15.95
C ILE A 342 22.75 -0.12 -14.49
N TYR A 343 21.69 0.12 -13.74
CA TYR A 343 21.71 0.34 -12.30
C TYR A 343 20.99 -0.80 -11.61
N VAL A 344 21.58 -1.36 -10.56
CA VAL A 344 20.95 -2.38 -9.71
C VAL A 344 20.86 -1.85 -8.29
N PHE A 345 19.65 -1.91 -7.72
CA PHE A 345 19.34 -1.45 -6.38
C PHE A 345 18.84 -2.60 -5.53
N ASP A 346 19.35 -2.70 -4.31
CA ASP A 346 18.76 -3.46 -3.21
C ASP A 346 17.66 -2.61 -2.59
N VAL A 347 16.41 -3.01 -2.82
CA VAL A 347 15.19 -2.31 -2.39
C VAL A 347 14.47 -3.07 -1.27
N THR A 348 15.21 -3.92 -0.55
CA THR A 348 14.66 -4.72 0.57
C THR A 348 14.10 -3.82 1.68
N ASP A 349 14.75 -2.69 1.95
CA ASP A 349 14.24 -1.60 2.78
C ASP A 349 13.93 -0.40 1.88
N TYR A 350 12.64 -0.04 1.78
CA TYR A 350 12.16 1.05 0.92
C TYR A 350 12.76 2.41 1.30
N SER A 351 13.13 2.60 2.57
CA SER A 351 13.65 3.86 3.10
C SER A 351 15.18 3.94 3.00
N SER A 352 15.86 2.79 2.97
CA SER A 352 17.33 2.68 3.01
C SER A 352 17.86 1.85 1.83
N VAL A 353 17.40 2.20 0.63
CA VAL A 353 17.83 1.59 -0.63
C VAL A 353 19.34 1.69 -0.81
N LYS A 354 19.96 0.63 -1.32
CA LYS A 354 21.40 0.58 -1.62
C LYS A 354 21.64 0.31 -3.10
N ARG A 355 22.66 0.91 -3.69
CA ARG A 355 23.08 0.65 -5.06
C ARG A 355 24.16 -0.42 -5.10
N ILE A 356 24.03 -1.42 -5.96
CA ILE A 356 25.12 -2.37 -6.22
C ILE A 356 26.25 -1.64 -6.95
N ALA A 357 27.42 -1.59 -6.34
CA ALA A 357 28.63 -0.97 -6.87
C ALA A 357 29.72 -2.01 -7.15
N ASN A 358 30.75 -1.64 -7.90
CA ASN A 358 31.87 -2.51 -8.28
C ASN A 358 31.44 -3.83 -8.95
N ALA A 359 30.29 -3.82 -9.61
CA ALA A 359 29.80 -4.93 -10.43
C ALA A 359 30.53 -4.99 -11.77
N HIS A 360 30.51 -6.15 -12.42
CA HIS A 360 31.04 -6.34 -13.76
C HIS A 360 29.93 -6.11 -14.79
N VAL A 361 30.05 -5.06 -15.60
CA VAL A 361 29.07 -4.69 -16.63
C VAL A 361 29.71 -4.79 -18.01
N THR A 362 29.09 -5.56 -18.91
CA THR A 362 29.59 -5.73 -20.28
C THR A 362 28.43 -5.86 -21.26
N GLY A 363 28.34 -4.93 -22.22
CA GLY A 363 27.26 -4.91 -23.20
C GLY A 363 25.89 -4.78 -22.52
N SER A 364 25.05 -5.79 -22.70
CA SER A 364 23.69 -5.87 -22.14
C SER A 364 23.60 -6.67 -20.84
N GLU A 365 24.73 -6.94 -20.17
CA GLU A 365 24.80 -7.78 -18.98
C GLU A 365 25.36 -7.04 -17.76
N PHE A 366 24.76 -7.30 -16.59
CA PHE A 366 25.20 -6.83 -15.29
C PHE A 366 25.42 -8.03 -14.36
N ARG A 367 26.65 -8.19 -13.85
CA ARG A 367 27.06 -9.35 -13.06
C ARG A 367 27.59 -8.90 -11.70
N PHE A 368 27.10 -9.51 -10.63
CA PHE A 368 27.52 -9.15 -9.28
C PHE A 368 27.36 -10.32 -8.31
N GLN A 369 28.04 -10.23 -7.17
CA GLN A 369 27.93 -11.17 -6.06
C GLN A 369 27.55 -10.44 -4.78
N VAL A 370 26.69 -11.05 -3.97
CA VAL A 370 26.28 -10.52 -2.66
C VAL A 370 26.13 -11.66 -1.66
N ASN A 371 26.41 -11.36 -0.40
CA ASN A 371 26.12 -12.26 0.70
C ASN A 371 24.66 -12.10 1.13
N GLU A 372 23.91 -13.19 1.16
CA GLU A 372 22.51 -13.21 1.60
C GLU A 372 22.39 -13.69 3.05
N VAL A 373 21.26 -13.36 3.69
CA VAL A 373 20.98 -13.72 5.08
C VAL A 373 19.75 -14.62 5.11
N SER A 374 19.88 -15.79 5.74
CA SER A 374 18.76 -16.72 5.83
C SER A 374 17.61 -16.13 6.65
N GLY A 375 16.38 -16.31 6.19
CA GLY A 375 15.19 -15.68 6.76
C GLY A 375 15.03 -14.20 6.40
N ASN A 376 15.86 -13.66 5.50
CA ASN A 376 15.74 -12.30 4.98
C ASN A 376 16.03 -12.28 3.47
N VAL A 377 15.02 -12.58 2.67
CA VAL A 377 15.14 -12.57 1.21
C VAL A 377 15.20 -11.13 0.70
N SER A 378 16.32 -10.80 0.07
CA SER A 378 16.56 -9.50 -0.55
C SER A 378 15.68 -9.32 -1.80
N LYS A 379 15.19 -8.10 -2.02
CA LYS A 379 14.51 -7.68 -3.24
C LYS A 379 15.40 -6.74 -4.02
N TYR A 380 15.62 -7.01 -5.30
CA TYR A 380 16.45 -6.21 -6.17
C TYR A 380 15.65 -5.67 -7.36
N ILE A 381 15.96 -4.43 -7.76
CA ILE A 381 15.48 -3.82 -9.01
C ILE A 381 16.70 -3.43 -9.84
N ALA A 382 16.76 -3.98 -11.05
CA ALA A 382 17.70 -3.55 -12.07
C ALA A 382 16.96 -2.72 -13.13
N SER A 383 17.53 -1.59 -13.52
CA SER A 383 16.97 -0.68 -14.52
C SER A 383 18.07 -0.08 -15.37
N ASN A 384 17.86 -0.04 -16.69
CA ASN A 384 18.62 0.88 -17.54
C ASN A 384 18.14 2.32 -17.27
N SER A 385 18.98 3.32 -17.54
CA SER A 385 18.60 4.73 -17.42
C SER A 385 17.47 5.14 -18.37
N SER A 386 17.36 4.49 -19.54
CA SER A 386 16.26 4.68 -20.50
C SER A 386 14.89 4.32 -19.91
N ALA A 387 14.86 3.45 -18.90
CA ALA A 387 13.63 2.93 -18.30
C ALA A 387 13.27 3.62 -16.97
N PHE A 388 13.99 4.66 -16.54
CA PHE A 388 13.60 5.39 -15.34
C PHE A 388 12.20 6.00 -15.50
N LYS A 389 11.35 5.72 -14.52
CA LYS A 389 9.94 6.14 -14.50
C LYS A 389 9.81 7.63 -14.18
N GLN A 390 8.67 8.19 -14.54
CA GLN A 390 8.33 9.58 -14.30
C GLN A 390 7.26 9.68 -13.20
N ILE A 391 7.39 10.68 -12.34
CA ILE A 391 6.42 10.95 -11.28
C ILE A 391 5.09 11.46 -11.87
N GLN A 392 4.03 11.42 -11.06
CA GLN A 392 2.69 11.91 -11.43
C GLN A 392 2.13 12.87 -10.39
N SER A 393 1.27 13.81 -10.83
CA SER A 393 0.44 14.66 -9.96
C SER A 393 1.21 15.34 -8.84
N ILE A 394 2.24 16.11 -9.19
CA ILE A 394 3.02 16.85 -8.21
C ILE A 394 2.38 18.20 -7.91
N GLU A 395 2.15 18.48 -6.63
CA GLU A 395 1.47 19.67 -6.14
C GLU A 395 2.15 20.21 -4.87
N LYS A 396 2.07 21.52 -4.66
CA LYS A 396 2.56 22.14 -3.43
C LYS A 396 1.58 21.87 -2.30
N GLU A 397 2.09 21.48 -1.14
CA GLU A 397 1.30 21.28 0.08
C GLU A 397 1.59 22.39 1.11
N GLU A 398 0.57 22.76 1.87
CA GLU A 398 0.71 23.63 3.04
C GLU A 398 1.28 22.85 4.24
N ASN A 399 2.00 23.57 5.10
CA ASN A 399 2.62 22.97 6.29
C ASN A 399 1.56 22.60 7.35
N SER A 400 1.78 21.49 8.05
CA SER A 400 0.99 21.05 9.19
C SER A 400 1.90 20.56 10.33
N ASN A 401 1.44 20.71 11.57
CA ASN A 401 2.21 20.28 12.74
C ASN A 401 1.33 19.81 13.90
N ILE A 402 0.46 18.84 13.62
CA ILE A 402 -0.38 18.20 14.63
C ILE A 402 0.49 17.51 15.70
N HIS A 403 1.59 16.89 15.28
CA HIS A 403 2.56 16.28 16.20
C HIS A 403 3.14 17.27 17.22
N GLY A 404 3.37 18.53 16.84
CA GLY A 404 3.93 19.56 17.73
C GLY A 404 2.99 20.07 18.82
N ILE A 405 1.70 19.68 18.83
CA ILE A 405 0.71 20.17 19.78
C ILE A 405 0.89 19.50 21.14
N LEU A 406 1.12 20.30 22.19
CA LEU A 406 1.25 19.82 23.58
C LEU A 406 0.08 20.19 24.48
N GLN A 407 -0.56 21.34 24.26
CA GLN A 407 -1.67 21.77 25.11
C GLN A 407 -2.85 20.83 24.93
N GLY A 408 -3.21 20.54 23.67
CA GLY A 408 -4.34 19.69 23.33
C GLY A 408 -5.70 20.34 23.52
N ALA A 409 -6.74 19.50 23.55
CA ALA A 409 -8.12 19.90 23.75
C ALA A 409 -8.93 18.71 24.31
N GLU A 410 -9.90 19.01 25.17
CA GLU A 410 -10.85 18.04 25.72
C GLU A 410 -11.87 17.61 24.66
N TYR A 411 -12.31 18.52 23.80
CA TYR A 411 -13.26 18.26 22.72
C TYR A 411 -12.57 18.42 21.37
N VAL A 412 -12.44 17.32 20.63
CA VAL A 412 -11.78 17.27 19.33
C VAL A 412 -12.82 17.17 18.22
N ILE A 413 -12.83 18.14 17.31
CA ILE A 413 -13.62 18.13 16.08
C ILE A 413 -12.70 17.71 14.95
N ILE A 414 -13.03 16.61 14.26
CA ILE A 414 -12.34 16.16 13.04
C ILE A 414 -13.28 16.38 11.87
N THR A 415 -12.82 17.10 10.84
CA THR A 415 -13.69 17.50 9.73
C THR A 415 -12.92 17.73 8.43
N ASP A 416 -13.65 17.88 7.33
CA ASP A 416 -13.11 18.37 6.06
C ASP A 416 -13.04 19.90 6.05
N LYS A 417 -12.06 20.47 5.34
CA LYS A 417 -11.87 21.93 5.24
C LYS A 417 -13.09 22.66 4.68
N THR A 418 -13.95 21.98 3.91
CA THR A 418 -15.24 22.51 3.42
C THR A 418 -16.17 22.95 4.57
N PHE A 419 -16.05 22.37 5.77
CA PHE A 419 -16.88 22.71 6.93
C PHE A 419 -16.18 23.61 7.96
N SER A 420 -15.07 24.27 7.59
CA SER A 420 -14.26 25.10 8.51
C SER A 420 -15.08 26.16 9.25
N GLU A 421 -15.95 26.88 8.55
CA GLU A 421 -16.78 27.93 9.15
C GLU A 421 -17.81 27.36 10.14
N GLN A 422 -18.42 26.22 9.81
CA GLN A 422 -19.41 25.55 10.64
C GLN A 422 -18.75 24.93 11.88
N ALA A 423 -17.56 24.34 11.72
CA ALA A 423 -16.76 23.81 12.81
C ALA A 423 -16.32 24.93 13.77
N ALA A 424 -15.90 26.09 13.25
CA ALA A 424 -15.54 27.26 14.06
C ALA A 424 -16.73 27.77 14.91
N LYS A 425 -17.92 27.92 14.31
CA LYS A 425 -19.14 28.30 15.03
C LYS A 425 -19.50 27.29 16.14
N LEU A 426 -19.36 25.99 15.87
CA LEU A 426 -19.62 24.95 16.87
C LEU A 426 -18.60 25.01 18.01
N LYS A 427 -17.32 25.23 17.68
CA LYS A 427 -16.25 25.43 18.66
C LYS A 427 -16.58 26.59 19.59
N GLU A 428 -16.87 27.78 19.08
CA GLU A 428 -17.23 28.95 19.88
C GLU A 428 -18.42 28.69 20.82
N TYR A 429 -19.43 27.98 20.31
CA TYR A 429 -20.59 27.59 21.11
C TYR A 429 -20.22 26.66 22.26
N ARG A 430 -19.40 25.62 22.01
CA ARG A 430 -18.96 24.64 23.01
C ARG A 430 -18.05 25.27 24.07
N GLU A 431 -17.14 26.14 23.66
CA GLU A 431 -16.29 26.90 24.58
C GLU A 431 -17.14 27.80 25.50
N SER A 432 -18.11 28.52 24.94
CA SER A 432 -18.91 29.50 25.70
C SER A 432 -20.00 28.88 26.58
N ASN A 433 -20.63 27.78 26.15
CA ASN A 433 -21.80 27.20 26.82
C ASN A 433 -21.48 25.94 27.64
N ASN A 434 -20.40 25.23 27.30
CA ASN A 434 -20.02 24.00 27.98
C ASN A 434 -18.68 24.10 28.71
N ASN A 435 -17.92 25.19 28.50
CA ASN A 435 -16.59 25.39 29.09
C ASN A 435 -15.61 24.26 28.76
N TYR A 436 -15.71 23.71 27.54
CA TYR A 436 -14.74 22.77 26.99
C TYR A 436 -13.61 23.53 26.30
N SER A 437 -12.39 23.04 26.36
CA SER A 437 -11.36 23.38 25.38
C SER A 437 -11.64 22.62 24.08
N VAL A 438 -11.64 23.33 22.94
CA VAL A 438 -12.05 22.73 21.67
C VAL A 438 -10.98 22.91 20.60
N GLY A 439 -10.56 21.78 20.01
CA GLY A 439 -9.63 21.75 18.87
C GLY A 439 -10.36 21.34 17.59
N ILE A 440 -10.06 22.00 16.48
CA ILE A 440 -10.52 21.62 15.15
C ILE A 440 -9.31 21.07 14.40
N PHE A 441 -9.47 19.90 13.80
CA PHE A 441 -8.44 19.21 13.05
C PHE A 441 -8.99 18.77 11.71
N TYR A 442 -8.21 19.00 10.65
CA TYR A 442 -8.63 18.69 9.30
C TYR A 442 -8.15 17.30 8.87
N LEU A 443 -9.00 16.60 8.13
CA LEU A 443 -8.76 15.22 7.73
C LEU A 443 -7.50 15.06 6.85
N ASP A 444 -7.26 16.00 5.94
CA ASP A 444 -6.08 16.01 5.07
C ASP A 444 -4.78 16.17 5.86
N GLU A 445 -4.74 17.07 6.84
CA GLU A 445 -3.59 17.27 7.74
C GLU A 445 -3.33 16.03 8.61
N ILE A 446 -4.39 15.42 9.15
CA ILE A 446 -4.28 14.15 9.90
C ILE A 446 -3.70 13.05 9.01
N VAL A 447 -4.17 12.93 7.77
CA VAL A 447 -3.72 11.91 6.83
C VAL A 447 -2.29 12.15 6.39
N ASN A 448 -1.91 13.40 6.13
CA ASN A 448 -0.55 13.76 5.75
C ASN A 448 0.45 13.36 6.85
N GLU A 449 0.16 13.65 8.12
CA GLU A 449 1.06 13.38 9.23
C GLU A 449 0.99 11.92 9.76
N PHE A 450 -0.17 11.27 9.76
CA PHE A 450 -0.35 9.97 10.42
C PHE A 450 -0.46 8.76 9.47
N SER A 451 -0.53 8.97 8.16
CA SER A 451 -0.47 7.89 7.14
C SER A 451 0.44 8.20 5.96
N GLY A 452 1.20 9.30 6.02
CA GLY A 452 2.04 9.76 4.91
C GLY A 452 1.23 10.21 3.68
N GLY A 453 -0.02 10.62 3.88
CA GLY A 453 -0.92 11.08 2.82
C GLY A 453 -1.86 9.98 2.27
N LEU A 454 -1.75 8.74 2.74
CA LEU A 454 -2.61 7.64 2.29
C LEU A 454 -4.02 7.76 2.89
N THR A 455 -5.05 7.64 2.06
CA THR A 455 -6.43 7.48 2.56
C THR A 455 -6.53 6.18 3.35
N ASP A 456 -6.44 6.28 4.68
CA ASP A 456 -6.56 5.18 5.63
C ASP A 456 -7.26 5.69 6.91
N PRO A 457 -8.43 5.15 7.29
CA PRO A 457 -9.14 5.56 8.50
C PRO A 457 -8.29 5.39 9.78
N THR A 458 -7.31 4.49 9.78
CA THR A 458 -6.41 4.28 10.90
C THR A 458 -5.56 5.51 11.23
N ALA A 459 -5.37 6.44 10.28
CA ALA A 459 -4.75 7.74 10.54
C ALA A 459 -5.49 8.52 11.64
N ILE A 460 -6.84 8.50 11.61
CA ILE A 460 -7.69 9.15 12.63
C ILE A 460 -7.47 8.51 14.01
N ARG A 461 -7.46 7.18 14.08
CA ARG A 461 -7.20 6.46 15.35
C ARG A 461 -5.79 6.75 15.87
N ASN A 462 -4.79 6.77 14.99
CA ASN A 462 -3.40 7.06 15.36
C ASN A 462 -3.24 8.49 15.87
N PHE A 463 -3.91 9.46 15.22
CA PHE A 463 -4.00 10.84 15.72
C PHE A 463 -4.62 10.89 17.12
N LEU A 464 -5.77 10.27 17.34
CA LEU A 464 -6.43 10.27 18.65
C LEU A 464 -5.58 9.58 19.72
N LYS A 465 -4.90 8.48 19.38
CA LYS A 465 -3.93 7.82 20.27
C LYS A 465 -2.77 8.75 20.61
N TYR A 466 -2.21 9.43 19.60
CA TYR A 466 -1.12 10.38 19.78
C TYR A 466 -1.55 11.53 20.70
N ALA A 467 -2.69 12.13 20.43
CA ALA A 467 -3.28 13.19 21.25
C ALA A 467 -3.51 12.73 22.70
N TYR A 468 -4.09 11.56 22.91
CA TYR A 468 -4.32 11.00 24.25
C TYR A 468 -3.03 10.75 25.03
N ASN A 469 -1.95 10.36 24.34
CA ASN A 469 -0.68 10.03 24.97
C ASN A 469 0.21 11.25 25.23
N ASN A 470 0.13 12.29 24.38
CA ASN A 470 1.10 13.38 24.38
C ASN A 470 0.52 14.73 24.84
N TRP A 471 -0.78 14.93 24.75
CA TRP A 471 -1.38 16.21 25.16
C TRP A 471 -1.51 16.32 26.68
N THR A 472 -1.31 17.55 27.17
CA THR A 472 -1.58 17.92 28.56
C THR A 472 -3.06 17.82 28.84
N GLU A 473 -3.88 18.36 27.94
CA GLU A 473 -5.33 18.22 27.94
C GLU A 473 -5.75 17.15 26.92
N LYS A 474 -6.04 15.96 27.44
CA LYS A 474 -6.35 14.78 26.62
C LYS A 474 -7.74 14.88 26.00
N PRO A 475 -7.93 14.35 24.78
CA PRO A 475 -9.25 14.20 24.20
C PRO A 475 -10.16 13.36 25.11
N PHE A 476 -11.35 13.88 25.37
CA PHE A 476 -12.42 13.19 26.09
C PHE A 476 -13.68 13.04 25.24
N TYR A 477 -13.93 14.02 24.37
CA TYR A 477 -14.97 13.98 23.36
C TYR A 477 -14.33 14.07 21.97
N VAL A 478 -14.82 13.24 21.04
CA VAL A 478 -14.47 13.32 19.62
C VAL A 478 -15.76 13.49 18.83
N LEU A 479 -15.80 14.50 17.98
CA LEU A 479 -16.83 14.70 16.99
C LEU A 479 -16.23 14.49 15.60
N LEU A 480 -16.72 13.47 14.91
CA LEU A 480 -16.52 13.31 13.47
C LEU A 480 -17.57 14.16 12.77
N PHE A 481 -17.15 15.30 12.21
CA PHE A 481 -18.06 16.28 11.62
C PHE A 481 -18.03 16.19 10.10
N GLY A 482 -18.86 15.33 9.56
CA GLY A 482 -19.03 15.11 8.13
C GLY A 482 -19.57 13.71 7.86
N ASP A 483 -20.14 13.50 6.67
CA ASP A 483 -20.61 12.18 6.25
C ASP A 483 -19.45 11.34 5.68
N GLY A 484 -19.58 10.02 5.80
CA GLY A 484 -18.65 9.04 5.26
C GLY A 484 -19.35 8.11 4.27
N HIS A 485 -18.58 7.27 3.57
CA HIS A 485 -19.16 6.31 2.63
C HIS A 485 -18.41 4.97 2.65
N TYR A 486 -19.11 3.86 2.41
CA TYR A 486 -18.49 2.53 2.30
C TYR A 486 -17.61 2.42 1.04
N ASP A 487 -17.99 3.13 -0.03
CA ASP A 487 -17.23 3.20 -1.29
C ASP A 487 -16.03 4.16 -1.21
N ILE A 488 -15.10 3.85 -0.32
CA ILE A 488 -13.89 4.67 -0.09
C ILE A 488 -12.93 4.67 -1.28
N LEU A 489 -12.99 3.62 -2.13
CA LEU A 489 -12.21 3.51 -3.34
C LEU A 489 -12.87 4.22 -4.54
N GLN A 490 -14.09 4.76 -4.37
CA GLN A 490 -14.90 5.41 -5.39
C GLN A 490 -15.07 4.56 -6.67
N LYS A 491 -15.38 3.27 -6.48
CA LYS A 491 -15.50 2.28 -7.56
C LYS A 491 -16.92 2.15 -8.11
N GLU A 492 -17.92 2.39 -7.27
CA GLU A 492 -19.33 2.33 -7.65
C GLU A 492 -19.90 3.74 -7.94
N GLY A 493 -19.25 4.80 -7.44
CA GLY A 493 -19.60 6.17 -7.77
C GLY A 493 -18.64 7.20 -7.15
N ASN A 494 -18.83 8.47 -7.53
CA ASN A 494 -18.11 9.59 -6.93
C ASN A 494 -18.95 10.19 -5.80
N TYR A 495 -18.79 9.64 -4.60
CA TYR A 495 -19.48 10.10 -3.40
C TYR A 495 -18.55 11.02 -2.59
N PRO A 496 -19.06 12.14 -2.05
CA PRO A 496 -18.26 12.97 -1.15
C PRO A 496 -17.98 12.17 0.14
N ILE A 497 -16.72 12.19 0.57
CA ILE A 497 -16.27 11.56 1.81
C ILE A 497 -15.59 12.64 2.64
N TYR A 498 -16.29 13.14 3.66
CA TYR A 498 -15.80 14.22 4.52
C TYR A 498 -15.12 13.68 5.77
N VAL A 499 -15.46 12.45 6.18
CA VAL A 499 -14.76 11.69 7.22
C VAL A 499 -14.61 10.24 6.78
N TYR A 500 -13.43 9.66 6.98
CA TYR A 500 -13.19 8.25 6.68
C TYR A 500 -13.86 7.34 7.69
N THR A 501 -14.38 6.21 7.22
CA THR A 501 -15.01 5.19 8.07
C THR A 501 -14.13 3.95 8.13
N TYR A 502 -13.98 3.37 9.32
CA TYR A 502 -13.48 2.00 9.40
C TYR A 502 -14.53 1.04 8.84
N GLN A 503 -14.06 0.04 8.12
CA GLN A 503 -14.90 -0.99 7.50
C GLN A 503 -14.37 -2.39 7.85
N SER A 504 -15.28 -3.27 8.25
CA SER A 504 -14.98 -4.66 8.61
C SER A 504 -14.30 -5.43 7.48
N VAL A 505 -13.51 -6.45 7.87
CA VAL A 505 -12.93 -7.42 6.92
C VAL A 505 -14.03 -8.22 6.22
N ASN A 506 -15.00 -8.70 7.00
CA ASN A 506 -16.17 -9.37 6.44
C ASN A 506 -16.95 -8.35 5.60
N SER A 507 -17.21 -8.72 4.35
CA SER A 507 -17.87 -7.90 3.33
C SER A 507 -18.93 -8.70 2.55
N TYR A 508 -19.38 -9.83 3.11
CA TYR A 508 -20.28 -10.76 2.43
C TYR A 508 -21.34 -11.37 3.36
N GLU A 509 -21.29 -11.12 4.66
CA GLU A 509 -22.32 -11.54 5.61
C GLU A 509 -22.97 -10.32 6.29
N GLY A 510 -24.25 -10.09 6.01
CA GLY A 510 -24.96 -8.85 6.33
C GLY A 510 -25.07 -8.48 7.82
N VAL A 511 -24.91 -9.44 8.74
CA VAL A 511 -24.91 -9.18 10.20
C VAL A 511 -23.50 -9.08 10.80
N SER A 512 -22.49 -9.48 10.04
CA SER A 512 -21.08 -9.48 10.44
C SER A 512 -20.27 -8.40 9.71
N THR A 513 -20.92 -7.64 8.81
CA THR A 513 -20.35 -6.50 8.09
C THR A 513 -20.84 -5.20 8.71
N PHE A 514 -19.95 -4.22 8.85
CA PHE A 514 -20.30 -2.93 9.45
C PHE A 514 -19.27 -1.86 9.15
N THR A 515 -19.74 -0.61 9.18
CA THR A 515 -18.92 0.57 9.45
C THR A 515 -19.04 0.91 10.92
N THR A 516 -17.98 1.40 11.56
CA THR A 516 -18.05 1.78 12.98
C THR A 516 -17.03 2.84 13.36
N ASP A 517 -17.47 3.79 14.19
CA ASP A 517 -16.60 4.81 14.78
C ASP A 517 -15.97 4.32 16.09
N ASP A 518 -16.45 3.22 16.68
CA ASP A 518 -15.85 2.60 17.87
C ASP A 518 -14.37 2.29 17.65
N TYR A 519 -13.99 2.00 16.40
CA TYR A 519 -12.60 1.78 16.00
C TYR A 519 -11.68 2.95 16.37
N PHE A 520 -12.14 4.19 16.22
CA PHE A 520 -11.31 5.37 16.47
C PHE A 520 -11.05 5.60 17.97
N GLY A 521 -11.95 5.14 18.84
CA GLY A 521 -11.78 5.16 20.30
C GLY A 521 -10.91 4.03 20.85
N ARG A 522 -10.58 3.01 20.04
CA ARG A 522 -9.76 1.85 20.44
C ARG A 522 -8.27 2.15 20.30
N ILE A 523 -7.73 2.89 21.26
CA ILE A 523 -6.34 3.39 21.24
C ILE A 523 -5.37 2.61 22.14
N ILE A 524 -5.83 1.57 22.84
CA ILE A 524 -5.06 0.71 23.76
C ILE A 524 -5.30 -0.76 23.42
#